data_AF-T0I1A0-F1
#
_entry.id   AF-T0I1A0-F1
#
_cell.length_a   1.000
_cell.length_b   1.000
_cell.length_c   1.000
_cell.angle_alpha   90.00
_cell.angle_beta   90.00
_cell.angle_gamma   90.00
#
_symmetry.space_group_name_H-M   'P 1'
#
loop_
_entity.id
_entity.type
_entity.pdbx_description
1 polymer ?
#
loop_
_entity_poly.entity_id
_entity_poly.type
_entity_poly.pdbx_seq_one_letter_code
_entity_poly.pdbx_strand_id
1 'polypeptide(L)'
;MVLTEEIKEVISNAPFIPITTVSTNGDPHMIIVGKVAEVRDGDILGFGIYKMEVTQQNIKDNGKMQVVIATMEGGPKGFRLEGQACIEEKLVLFKADKVQKLL
;
A
#
# COMPACT_ATOMS: atom_id res chain seq x y z
N MET A 1 -9.42 -13.47 3.77
CA MET A 1 -8.22 -12.65 4.04
C MET A 1 -7.36 -12.68 2.78
N VAL A 2 -6.99 -11.54 2.22
CA VAL A 2 -6.32 -11.47 0.90
C VAL A 2 -4.78 -11.60 1.02
N LEU A 3 -4.23 -11.25 2.18
CA LEU A 3 -2.80 -11.36 2.46
C LEU A 3 -2.44 -12.77 2.97
N THR A 4 -1.79 -13.57 2.10
CA THR A 4 -1.21 -14.87 2.46
C THR A 4 0.08 -14.69 3.27
N GLU A 5 0.58 -15.78 3.88
CA GLU A 5 1.85 -15.74 4.62
C GLU A 5 3.04 -15.33 3.73
N GLU A 6 3.07 -15.78 2.46
CA GLU A 6 4.08 -15.34 1.49
C GLU A 6 4.03 -13.82 1.25
N ILE A 7 2.82 -13.25 1.15
CA ILE A 7 2.65 -11.81 0.94
C ILE A 7 3.13 -11.04 2.18
N LYS A 8 2.82 -11.52 3.39
CA LYS A 8 3.27 -10.93 4.65
C LYS A 8 4.80 -10.97 4.79
N GLU A 9 5.43 -12.04 4.33
CA GLU A 9 6.89 -12.15 4.26
C GLU A 9 7.47 -11.08 3.33
N VAL A 10 6.94 -10.94 2.10
CA VAL A 10 7.39 -9.90 1.16
C VAL A 10 7.18 -8.49 1.72
N ILE A 11 6.05 -8.23 2.39
CA ILE A 11 5.79 -6.94 3.06
C ILE A 11 6.87 -6.64 4.11
N SER A 12 7.25 -7.63 4.91
CA SER A 12 8.24 -7.47 5.98
C SER A 12 9.64 -7.18 5.45
N ASN A 13 9.94 -7.67 4.25
CA ASN A 13 11.24 -7.53 3.60
C ASN A 13 11.33 -6.36 2.59
N ALA A 14 10.23 -5.61 2.37
CA ALA A 14 10.19 -4.50 1.42
C ALA A 14 10.58 -3.17 2.10
N PRO A 15 11.78 -2.59 1.83
CA PRO A 15 12.21 -1.34 2.47
C PRO A 15 11.54 -0.10 1.86
N PHE A 16 11.16 -0.18 0.59
CA PHE A 16 10.52 0.87 -0.18
C PHE A 16 9.30 0.33 -0.90
N ILE A 17 8.18 1.03 -0.75
CA ILE A 17 6.87 0.55 -1.21
C ILE A 17 6.27 1.63 -2.11
N PRO A 18 6.16 1.39 -3.43
CA PRO A 18 5.39 2.26 -4.30
C PRO A 18 3.91 2.19 -3.94
N ILE A 19 3.29 3.36 -3.80
CA ILE A 19 1.86 3.51 -3.62
C ILE A 19 1.29 4.44 -4.68
N THR A 20 0.10 4.13 -5.15
CA THR A 20 -0.61 4.94 -6.15
C THR A 20 -2.00 5.25 -5.63
N THR A 21 -2.35 6.54 -5.63
CA THR A 21 -3.73 7.02 -5.44
C THR A 21 -4.22 7.62 -6.75
N VAL A 22 -5.52 7.91 -6.85
CA VAL A 22 -6.13 8.47 -8.06
C VAL A 22 -6.94 9.72 -7.72
N SER A 23 -6.79 10.77 -8.53
CA SER A 23 -7.61 11.97 -8.41
C SER A 23 -9.06 11.70 -8.79
N THR A 24 -9.96 12.63 -8.50
CA THR A 24 -11.37 12.56 -8.94
C THR A 24 -11.52 12.57 -10.47
N ASN A 25 -10.52 13.11 -11.19
CA ASN A 25 -10.48 13.11 -12.66
C ASN A 25 -9.93 11.81 -13.25
N GLY A 26 -9.46 10.87 -12.42
CA GLY A 26 -8.86 9.62 -12.86
C GLY A 26 -7.35 9.69 -13.06
N ASP A 27 -6.69 10.80 -12.71
CA ASP A 27 -5.24 10.94 -12.87
C ASP A 27 -4.51 10.16 -11.77
N PRO A 28 -3.54 9.29 -12.12
CA PRO A 28 -2.77 8.57 -11.13
C PRO A 28 -1.74 9.49 -10.46
N HIS A 29 -1.60 9.33 -9.15
CA HIS A 29 -0.55 9.96 -8.34
C HIS A 29 0.22 8.88 -7.59
N MET A 30 1.45 8.62 -8.03
CA MET A 30 2.34 7.62 -7.45
C MET A 30 3.44 8.28 -6.64
N ILE A 31 3.74 7.73 -5.47
CA ILE A 31 4.91 8.06 -4.65
C ILE A 31 5.56 6.79 -4.09
N ILE A 32 6.77 6.92 -3.57
CA ILE A 32 7.45 5.85 -2.82
C ILE A 32 7.42 6.19 -1.34
N VAL A 33 6.99 5.24 -0.52
CA VAL A 33 7.03 5.31 0.94
C VAL A 33 8.03 4.32 1.51
N GLY A 34 8.37 4.47 2.79
CA GLY A 34 9.18 3.48 3.51
C GLY A 34 8.42 2.19 3.76
N LYS A 35 9.05 1.26 4.47
CA LYS A 35 8.42 0.01 4.93
C LYS A 35 7.09 0.25 5.65
N VAL A 36 6.23 -0.77 5.65
CA VAL A 36 5.00 -0.79 6.44
C VAL A 36 5.33 -0.51 7.90
N ALA A 37 4.66 0.48 8.49
CA ALA A 37 4.88 0.89 9.87
C ALA A 37 4.23 -0.08 10.85
N GLU A 38 3.02 -0.55 10.52
CA GLU A 38 2.26 -1.51 11.30
C GLU A 38 1.25 -2.27 10.44
N VAL A 39 0.80 -3.42 10.95
CA VAL A 39 -0.30 -4.20 10.37
C VAL A 39 -1.41 -4.29 11.42
N ARG A 40 -2.59 -3.74 11.13
CA ARG A 40 -3.80 -3.80 11.99
C ARG A 40 -4.74 -4.89 11.51
N ASP A 41 -5.44 -5.54 12.45
CA ASP A 41 -6.45 -6.57 12.19
C ASP A 41 -6.00 -7.70 11.26
N GLY A 42 -4.68 -7.90 11.15
CA GLY A 42 -4.04 -8.88 10.30
C GLY A 42 -3.94 -8.52 8.82
N ASP A 43 -4.76 -7.60 8.28
CA ASP A 43 -4.82 -7.30 6.84
C ASP A 43 -4.84 -5.81 6.45
N ILE A 44 -4.72 -4.90 7.42
CA ILE A 44 -4.65 -3.45 7.17
C ILE A 44 -3.21 -2.98 7.31
N LEU A 45 -2.63 -2.45 6.24
CA LEU A 45 -1.26 -1.94 6.21
C LEU A 45 -1.25 -0.46 6.59
N GLY A 46 -0.47 -0.10 7.61
CA GLY A 46 -0.25 1.27 8.03
C GLY A 46 1.02 1.86 7.41
N PHE A 47 0.90 3.01 6.76
CA PHE A 47 2.03 3.78 6.23
C PHE A 47 2.15 5.13 6.93
N GLY A 48 3.34 5.42 7.46
CA GLY A 48 3.63 6.70 8.14
C GLY A 48 3.50 7.91 7.22
N ILE A 49 2.73 8.91 7.66
CA ILE A 49 2.59 10.20 7.00
C ILE A 49 3.67 11.14 7.51
N TYR A 50 4.57 11.56 6.61
CA TYR A 50 5.49 12.68 6.86
C TYR A 50 5.11 13.91 6.02
N LYS A 51 4.96 13.69 4.71
CA LYS A 51 4.41 14.61 3.70
C LYS A 51 3.64 13.73 2.71
N MET A 52 2.46 14.14 2.26
CA MET A 52 1.60 13.30 1.38
C MET A 52 0.34 14.09 0.97
N GLU A 53 0.42 15.40 0.70
CA GLU A 53 -0.78 16.25 0.58
C GLU A 53 -1.73 15.78 -0.53
N VAL A 54 -1.22 15.55 -1.74
CA VAL A 54 -2.02 15.04 -2.87
C VAL A 54 -2.54 13.62 -2.61
N THR A 55 -1.69 12.75 -2.05
CA THR A 55 -2.08 11.39 -1.66
C THR A 55 -3.23 11.39 -0.64
N GLN A 56 -3.13 12.22 0.40
CA GLN A 56 -4.16 12.39 1.42
C GLN A 56 -5.46 12.95 0.83
N GLN A 57 -5.36 13.93 -0.08
CA GLN A 57 -6.54 14.49 -0.73
C GLN A 57 -7.25 13.43 -1.58
N ASN A 58 -6.52 12.69 -2.42
CA ASN A 58 -7.08 11.60 -3.23
C ASN A 58 -7.77 10.52 -2.34
N ILE A 59 -7.14 10.16 -1.22
CA ILE A 59 -7.71 9.20 -0.27
C ILE A 59 -9.00 9.74 0.37
N LYS A 60 -9.04 11.02 0.77
CA LYS A 60 -10.25 11.65 1.30
C LYS A 60 -11.38 11.70 0.28
N ASP A 61 -11.04 11.92 -1.00
CA ASP A 61 -12.03 12.07 -2.06
C ASP A 61 -12.67 10.74 -2.47
N ASN A 62 -11.88 9.65 -2.52
CA ASN A 62 -12.40 8.38 -3.03
C ASN A 62 -11.82 7.10 -2.40
N GLY A 63 -10.80 7.20 -1.55
CA GLY A 63 -10.19 6.07 -0.84
C GLY A 63 -9.43 5.07 -1.72
N LYS A 64 -9.43 5.19 -3.05
CA LYS A 64 -8.84 4.17 -3.94
C LYS A 64 -7.33 4.26 -3.92
N MET A 65 -6.70 3.10 -3.70
CA MET A 65 -5.25 3.00 -3.62
C MET A 65 -4.76 1.67 -4.18
N GLN A 66 -3.57 1.70 -4.78
CA GLN A 66 -2.79 0.52 -5.09
C GLN A 66 -1.47 0.56 -4.34
N VAL A 67 -0.98 -0.62 -3.95
CA VAL A 67 0.31 -0.83 -3.30
C VAL A 67 1.08 -1.87 -4.09
N VAL A 68 2.34 -1.61 -4.40
CA VAL A 68 3.25 -2.61 -4.94
C VAL A 68 4.26 -2.98 -3.86
N ILE A 69 4.40 -4.28 -3.61
CA ILE A 69 5.39 -4.83 -2.69
C ILE A 69 6.26 -5.82 -3.45
N ALA A 70 7.57 -5.76 -3.23
CA ALA A 70 8.51 -6.65 -3.88
C ALA A 70 9.75 -6.87 -3.00
N THR A 71 10.37 -8.02 -3.18
CA THR A 71 11.66 -8.36 -2.59
C THR A 71 12.52 -9.13 -3.58
N MET A 72 13.84 -9.03 -3.41
CA MET A 72 14.83 -9.87 -4.10
C MET A 72 15.37 -10.97 -3.17
N GLU A 73 14.99 -10.95 -1.88
CA GLU A 73 15.42 -11.93 -0.90
C GLU A 73 14.81 -13.30 -1.20
N GLY A 74 15.66 -14.31 -1.35
CA GLY A 74 15.23 -15.64 -1.80
C GLY A 74 14.76 -15.69 -3.26
N GLY A 75 15.04 -14.66 -4.06
CA GLY A 75 14.63 -14.52 -5.47
C GLY A 75 13.60 -13.41 -5.69
N PRO A 76 13.34 -13.02 -6.96
CA PRO A 76 12.38 -11.96 -7.26
C PRO A 76 10.95 -12.42 -6.95
N LYS A 77 10.29 -11.74 -6.02
CA LYS A 77 8.87 -11.90 -5.72
C LYS A 77 8.21 -10.53 -5.69
N GLY A 78 7.01 -10.40 -6.25
CA GLY A 78 6.30 -9.13 -6.26
C GLY A 78 4.80 -9.28 -6.38
N PHE A 79 4.07 -8.41 -5.70
CA PHE A 79 2.62 -8.38 -5.70
C PHE A 79 2.11 -6.95 -5.86
N ARG A 80 0.99 -6.82 -6.59
CA ARG A 80 0.15 -5.63 -6.60
C ARG A 80 -1.06 -5.89 -5.72
N LEU A 81 -1.30 -4.99 -4.79
CA LEU A 81 -2.47 -4.96 -3.93
C LEU A 81 -3.36 -3.82 -4.41
N GLU A 82 -4.65 -4.07 -4.57
CA GLU A 82 -5.66 -3.03 -4.83
C GLU A 82 -6.63 -3.01 -3.67
N GLY A 83 -7.08 -1.82 -3.28
CA GLY A 83 -8.02 -1.72 -2.18
C GLY A 83 -8.40 -0.29 -1.82
N GLN A 84 -8.85 -0.15 -0.57
CA GLN A 84 -9.31 1.10 0.00
C GLN A 84 -8.35 1.58 1.09
N ALA A 85 -8.19 2.89 1.18
CA ALA A 85 -7.42 3.55 2.21
C ALA A 85 -8.25 4.61 2.92
N CYS A 86 -7.89 4.86 4.18
CA CYS A 86 -8.34 6.02 4.93
C CYS A 86 -7.14 6.66 5.66
N ILE A 87 -7.35 7.88 6.16
CA ILE A 87 -6.36 8.57 6.97
C ILE A 87 -6.81 8.54 8.42
N GLU A 88 -5.96 8.03 9.30
CA GLU A 88 -6.17 8.05 10.74
C GLU A 88 -4.90 8.59 11.40
N GLU A 89 -5.04 9.68 12.15
CA GLU A 89 -3.92 10.39 12.79
C GLU A 89 -2.77 10.71 11.81
N LYS A 90 -1.65 9.98 11.92
CA LYS A 90 -0.45 10.12 11.09
C LYS A 90 -0.20 8.90 10.20
N LEU A 91 -1.25 8.15 9.89
CA LEU A 91 -1.17 6.93 9.09
C LEU A 91 -2.14 6.96 7.92
N VAL A 92 -1.65 6.47 6.77
CA VAL A 92 -2.51 5.91 5.72
C VAL A 92 -2.77 4.47 6.10
N LEU A 93 -4.02 4.11 6.35
CA LEU A 93 -4.44 2.74 6.62
C LEU A 93 -5.02 2.16 5.34
N PHE A 94 -4.36 1.16 4.76
CA PHE A 94 -4.76 0.53 3.51
C PHE A 94 -5.24 -0.90 3.76
N LYS A 95 -6.46 -1.20 3.30
CA LYS A 95 -7.02 -2.55 3.31
C LYS A 95 -7.04 -3.10 1.88
N ALA A 96 -6.36 -4.23 1.68
CA ALA A 96 -6.32 -4.90 0.38
C ALA A 96 -7.61 -5.69 0.11
N ASP A 97 -8.23 -5.44 -1.05
CA ASP A 97 -9.38 -6.18 -1.55
C ASP A 97 -8.98 -7.22 -2.60
N LYS A 98 -7.92 -6.94 -3.37
CA LYS A 98 -7.42 -7.80 -4.44
C LYS A 98 -5.90 -7.88 -4.42
N VAL A 99 -5.41 -9.04 -4.84
CA VAL A 99 -3.98 -9.30 -5.05
C VAL A 99 -3.76 -9.80 -6.47
N GLN A 100 -2.70 -9.29 -7.09
CA GLN A 100 -2.14 -9.81 -8.33
C GLN A 100 -0.66 -10.12 -8.11
N LYS A 101 -0.24 -11.35 -8.41
CA LYS A 101 1.19 -11.70 -8.51
C LYS A 101 1.81 -11.04 -9.75
N LEU A 102 2.95 -10.37 -9.59
CA LEU A 102 3.64 -9.67 -10.66
C LEU A 102 4.87 -10.42 -11.17
N LEU A 103 5.52 -11.18 -10.29
CA LEU A 103 6.74 -11.96 -10.54
C LEU A 103 6.59 -13.33 -9.88
#